data_AF-A0A1B2YRA1-F1
#
_entry.id   AF-A0A1B2YRA1-F1
#
_cell.length_a   1.000
_cell.length_b   1.000
_cell.length_c   1.000
_cell.angle_alpha   90.00
_cell.angle_beta   90.00
_cell.angle_gamma   90.00
#
_symmetry.space_group_name_H-M   'P 1'
#
loop_
_entity.id
_entity.type
_entity.pdbx_description
1 polymer ?
#
loop_
_entity_poly.entity_id
_entity_poly.type
_entity_poly.pdbx_seq_one_letter_code
_entity_poly.pdbx_strand_id
1 'polypeptide(L)'
;MWIVAFVLGYRIMKKIYTNENQSHEKLDSLFMYSVLGIMIGARLGHVIFYQAELFREDFFSVFLPFKFSGGFEFTGFRGLASHGATIGMIVSMYLYNKKVLKKSILWILDRVVIACASGAIFIRIGNFFNSEIIGKPSEEGLPWAVVFKNIDNIPRHPGQLYEAFGYLFVFLIVYFIYWKTKKGTQEGYLFGLFLLLLMTVRVFVEQFKIAQVDGREDWILGFNTGQILSIPFILIGVYFMFFHKRKTS
;
A
#
# COMPACT_ATOMS: atom_id res chain seq x y z
N MET A 1 2.24 13.67 2.83
CA MET A 1 2.56 12.29 3.29
C MET A 1 3.21 11.41 2.22
N TRP A 2 2.72 11.39 0.97
CA TRP A 2 3.32 10.61 -0.12
C TRP A 2 4.81 10.91 -0.38
N ILE A 3 5.21 12.18 -0.43
CA ILE A 3 6.61 12.58 -0.61
C ILE A 3 7.49 12.01 0.51
N VAL A 4 7.03 12.08 1.76
CA VAL A 4 7.75 11.53 2.92
C VAL A 4 7.91 10.01 2.78
N ALA A 5 6.85 9.30 2.40
CA ALA A 5 6.91 7.86 2.15
C ALA A 5 7.92 7.50 1.04
N PHE A 6 7.94 8.24 -0.07
CA PHE A 6 8.89 8.00 -1.16
C PHE A 6 10.33 8.33 -0.78
N VAL A 7 10.57 9.45 -0.09
CA VAL A 7 11.92 9.84 0.35
C VAL A 7 12.48 8.86 1.36
N LEU A 8 11.68 8.45 2.36
CA LEU A 8 12.10 7.44 3.33
C LEU A 8 12.29 6.07 2.67
N GLY A 9 11.38 5.68 1.78
CA GLY A 9 11.51 4.46 0.99
C GLY A 9 12.82 4.43 0.19
N TYR A 10 13.15 5.51 -0.51
CA TYR A 10 14.42 5.63 -1.23
C TYR A 10 15.62 5.52 -0.29
N ARG A 11 15.61 6.20 0.86
CA ARG A 11 16.71 6.12 1.85
C ARG A 11 16.90 4.71 2.42
N ILE A 12 15.80 4.02 2.73
CA ILE A 12 15.82 2.63 3.20
C ILE A 12 16.41 1.72 2.12
N MET A 13 15.90 1.84 0.89
CA MET A 13 16.35 1.03 -0.24
C MET A 13 17.79 1.31 -0.63
N LYS A 14 18.27 2.56 -0.49
CA LYS A 14 19.68 2.91 -0.68
C LYS A 14 20.57 2.10 0.25
N LYS A 15 20.25 2.05 1.54
CA LYS A 15 21.01 1.28 2.53
C LYS A 15 21.04 -0.22 2.20
N ILE A 16 19.91 -0.76 1.76
CA ILE A 16 19.77 -2.16 1.32
C ILE A 16 20.62 -2.44 0.08
N TYR A 17 20.54 -1.59 -0.95
CA TYR A 17 21.28 -1.76 -2.20
C TYR A 17 22.79 -1.68 -1.96
N THR A 18 23.26 -0.74 -1.14
CA THR A 18 24.67 -0.67 -0.74
C THR A 18 25.12 -1.93 0.00
N ASN A 19 24.31 -2.44 0.93
CA ASN A 19 24.63 -3.67 1.68
C ASN A 19 24.67 -4.92 0.79
N GLU A 20 23.87 -4.97 -0.27
CA GLU A 20 23.81 -6.10 -1.22
C GLU A 20 24.60 -5.87 -2.51
N ASN A 21 25.55 -4.93 -2.50
CA ASN A 21 26.43 -4.60 -3.63
C ASN A 21 25.67 -4.33 -4.94
N GLN A 22 24.52 -3.66 -4.87
CA GLN A 22 23.78 -3.19 -6.03
C GLN A 22 24.12 -1.72 -6.33
N SER A 23 24.17 -1.37 -7.61
CA SER A 23 24.49 -0.01 -8.04
C SER A 23 23.38 0.99 -7.71
N HIS A 24 23.76 2.24 -7.48
CA HIS A 24 22.83 3.33 -7.26
C HIS A 24 21.95 3.61 -8.50
N GLU A 25 22.48 3.42 -9.70
CA GLU A 25 21.69 3.53 -10.95
C GLU A 25 20.51 2.55 -10.98
N LYS A 26 20.70 1.33 -10.48
CA LYS A 26 19.61 0.35 -10.35
C LYS A 26 18.58 0.80 -9.32
N LEU A 27 19.00 1.49 -8.26
CA LEU A 27 18.08 2.06 -7.25
C LEU A 27 17.28 3.22 -7.84
N ASP A 28 17.92 4.12 -8.58
CA ASP A 28 17.24 5.25 -9.23
C ASP A 28 16.22 4.74 -10.26
N SER A 29 16.59 3.69 -11.00
CA SER A 29 15.65 2.98 -11.87
C SER A 29 14.49 2.36 -11.08
N LEU A 30 14.75 1.70 -9.94
CA LEU A 30 13.66 1.16 -9.08
C LEU A 30 12.70 2.27 -8.65
N PHE A 31 13.24 3.41 -8.23
CA PHE A 31 12.45 4.57 -7.81
C PHE A 31 11.57 5.09 -8.94
N MET A 32 12.15 5.30 -10.13
CA MET A 32 11.41 5.76 -11.30
C MET A 32 10.30 4.80 -11.72
N TYR A 33 10.61 3.50 -11.81
CA TYR A 33 9.60 2.48 -12.13
C TYR A 33 8.48 2.44 -11.09
N SER A 34 8.81 2.59 -9.80
CA SER A 34 7.80 2.59 -8.72
C SER A 34 6.88 3.80 -8.79
N VAL A 35 7.43 5.01 -8.90
CA VAL A 35 6.65 6.26 -8.95
C VAL A 35 5.75 6.27 -10.18
N LEU A 36 6.30 6.01 -11.37
CA LEU A 36 5.53 5.99 -12.61
C LEU A 36 4.47 4.89 -12.59
N GLY A 37 4.84 3.68 -12.15
CA GLY A 37 3.94 2.55 -12.02
C GLY A 37 2.74 2.84 -11.13
N ILE A 38 2.99 3.39 -9.94
CA ILE A 38 1.95 3.74 -8.99
C ILE A 38 1.06 4.85 -9.54
N MET A 39 1.63 5.92 -10.09
CA MET A 39 0.85 7.05 -10.62
C MET A 39 -0.03 6.64 -11.82
N ILE A 40 0.57 5.98 -12.81
CA ILE A 40 -0.13 5.50 -14.01
C ILE A 40 -1.19 4.47 -13.62
N GLY A 41 -0.81 3.49 -12.80
CA GLY A 41 -1.72 2.44 -12.33
C GLY A 41 -2.90 3.01 -11.55
N ALA A 42 -2.64 3.94 -10.62
CA ALA A 42 -3.69 4.57 -9.82
C ALA A 42 -4.69 5.33 -10.67
N ARG A 43 -4.20 6.09 -11.65
CA ARG A 43 -5.04 6.88 -12.55
C ARG A 43 -5.83 6.00 -13.51
N LEU A 44 -5.17 5.06 -14.19
CA LEU A 44 -5.84 4.14 -15.10
C LEU A 44 -6.86 3.25 -14.38
N GLY A 45 -6.52 2.76 -13.18
CA GLY A 45 -7.47 2.02 -12.37
C GLY A 45 -8.70 2.86 -12.04
N HIS A 46 -8.53 4.13 -11.67
CA HIS A 46 -9.68 4.99 -11.40
C HIS A 46 -10.56 5.17 -12.63
N VAL A 47 -9.97 5.50 -13.78
CA VAL A 47 -10.71 5.72 -15.02
C VAL A 47 -11.42 4.45 -15.47
N ILE A 48 -10.73 3.30 -15.49
CA ILE A 48 -11.32 2.03 -15.95
C ILE A 48 -12.51 1.60 -15.08
N PHE A 49 -12.41 1.75 -13.75
CA PHE A 49 -13.43 1.21 -12.84
C PHE A 49 -14.54 2.20 -12.48
N TYR A 50 -14.28 3.50 -12.52
CA TYR A 50 -15.23 4.51 -12.05
C TYR A 50 -15.61 5.56 -13.09
N GLN A 51 -14.81 5.78 -14.13
CA GLN A 51 -15.01 6.87 -15.10
C GLN A 51 -14.60 6.46 -16.53
N ALA A 52 -15.13 5.34 -17.02
CA ALA A 52 -14.71 4.76 -18.29
C ALA A 52 -15.09 5.64 -19.50
N GLU A 53 -16.11 6.48 -19.34
CA GLU A 53 -16.57 7.47 -20.32
C GLU A 53 -15.48 8.46 -20.75
N LEU A 54 -14.52 8.77 -19.86
CA LEU A 54 -13.40 9.68 -20.17
C LEU A 54 -12.55 9.19 -21.34
N PHE A 55 -12.48 7.88 -21.61
CA PHE A 55 -11.76 7.38 -22.78
C PHE A 55 -12.35 7.85 -24.11
N ARG A 56 -13.64 8.17 -24.14
CA ARG A 56 -14.35 8.65 -25.34
C ARG A 56 -14.53 10.16 -25.32
N GLU A 57 -14.91 10.71 -24.16
CA GLU A 57 -15.36 12.10 -24.05
C GLU A 57 -14.22 13.08 -23.79
N ASP A 58 -13.13 12.65 -23.14
CA ASP A 58 -12.01 13.52 -22.78
C ASP A 58 -10.71 12.73 -22.59
N PHE A 59 -10.23 12.09 -23.66
CA PHE A 59 -9.14 11.11 -23.61
C PHE A 59 -7.85 11.64 -22.97
N PHE A 60 -7.47 12.89 -23.25
CA PHE A 60 -6.23 13.46 -22.70
C PHE A 60 -6.33 13.75 -21.20
N SER A 61 -7.53 14.02 -20.67
CA SER A 61 -7.75 14.18 -19.23
C SER A 61 -7.47 12.90 -18.43
N VAL A 62 -7.44 11.73 -19.09
CA VAL A 62 -7.04 10.47 -18.45
C VAL A 62 -5.61 10.55 -17.93
N PHE A 63 -4.70 11.20 -18.66
CA PHE A 63 -3.26 11.21 -18.33
C PHE A 63 -2.77 12.54 -17.79
N LEU A 64 -3.44 13.63 -18.14
CA LEU A 64 -3.02 14.98 -17.82
C LEU A 64 -3.90 15.61 -16.73
N PRO A 65 -3.38 16.54 -15.92
CA PRO A 65 -4.15 17.22 -14.87
C PRO A 65 -5.05 18.35 -15.42
N PHE A 66 -5.60 18.14 -16.62
CA PHE A 66 -6.40 19.11 -17.35
C PHE A 66 -7.65 18.42 -17.89
N LYS A 67 -8.77 19.14 -17.84
CA LYS A 67 -9.99 18.81 -18.58
C LYS A 67 -9.95 19.55 -19.90
N PHE A 68 -10.37 18.88 -20.97
CA PHE A 68 -10.42 19.43 -22.33
C PHE A 68 -11.86 19.45 -22.88
N SER A 69 -12.76 18.64 -22.32
CA SER A 69 -14.17 18.60 -22.71
C SER A 69 -14.95 19.76 -22.07
N GLY A 70 -15.53 20.63 -22.92
CA GLY A 70 -16.30 21.80 -22.50
C GLY A 70 -15.48 23.03 -22.07
N GLY A 71 -14.16 23.02 -22.29
CA GLY A 71 -13.22 24.09 -21.95
C GLY A 71 -11.87 23.54 -21.48
N PHE A 72 -10.82 24.37 -21.50
CA PHE A 72 -9.51 24.02 -20.95
C PHE A 72 -9.42 24.46 -19.49
N GLU A 73 -9.42 23.50 -18.57
CA GLU A 73 -9.40 23.77 -17.13
C GLU A 73 -8.36 22.91 -16.42
N PHE A 74 -7.57 23.51 -15.53
CA PHE A 74 -6.67 22.76 -14.67
C PHE A 74 -7.45 22.13 -13.51
N THR A 75 -7.56 20.81 -13.52
CA THR A 75 -8.29 20.03 -12.50
C THR A 75 -7.36 19.43 -11.44
N GLY A 76 -6.06 19.37 -11.73
CA GLY A 76 -5.08 18.67 -10.91
C GLY A 76 -5.15 17.14 -11.06
N PHE A 77 -4.24 16.43 -10.41
CA PHE A 77 -4.27 14.96 -10.39
C PHE A 77 -5.28 14.45 -9.35
N ARG A 78 -6.55 14.42 -9.73
CA ARG A 78 -7.66 13.83 -8.95
C ARG A 78 -8.03 12.46 -9.52
N GLY A 79 -8.78 11.66 -8.76
CA GLY A 79 -9.24 10.34 -9.19
C GLY A 79 -8.11 9.32 -9.28
N LEU A 80 -7.68 8.82 -8.14
CA LEU A 80 -6.62 7.82 -7.99
C LEU A 80 -7.18 6.60 -7.25
N ALA A 81 -7.07 5.42 -7.85
CA ALA A 81 -7.55 4.17 -7.26
C ALA A 81 -6.40 3.34 -6.67
N SER A 82 -6.53 2.92 -5.41
CA SER A 82 -5.51 2.12 -4.70
C SER A 82 -5.28 0.74 -5.33
N HIS A 83 -6.33 0.09 -5.86
CA HIS A 83 -6.21 -1.18 -6.58
C HIS A 83 -5.40 -1.00 -7.88
N GLY A 84 -5.65 0.08 -8.61
CA GLY A 84 -4.87 0.46 -9.78
C GLY A 84 -3.40 0.72 -9.43
N ALA A 85 -3.14 1.43 -8.33
CA ALA A 85 -1.79 1.67 -7.82
C ALA A 85 -1.05 0.35 -7.54
N THR A 86 -1.75 -0.61 -6.92
CA THR A 86 -1.21 -1.94 -6.59
C THR A 86 -0.85 -2.71 -7.86
N ILE A 87 -1.75 -2.75 -8.85
CA ILE A 87 -1.50 -3.42 -10.13
C ILE A 87 -0.30 -2.76 -10.84
N GLY A 88 -0.28 -1.43 -10.91
CA GLY A 88 0.80 -0.67 -11.51
C GLY A 88 2.15 -0.94 -10.84
N MET A 89 2.17 -1.06 -9.50
CA MET A 89 3.37 -1.43 -8.75
C MET A 89 3.84 -2.85 -9.09
N ILE A 90 2.94 -3.84 -9.12
CA ILE A 90 3.28 -5.25 -9.47
C ILE A 90 3.89 -5.32 -10.88
N VAL A 91 3.24 -4.69 -11.87
CA VAL A 91 3.72 -4.64 -13.25
C VAL A 91 5.09 -3.96 -13.31
N SER A 92 5.27 -2.87 -12.57
CA SER A 92 6.54 -2.13 -12.54
C SER A 92 7.67 -2.94 -11.90
N MET A 93 7.40 -3.69 -10.83
CA MET A 93 8.39 -4.60 -10.24
C MET A 93 8.79 -5.72 -11.21
N TYR A 94 7.83 -6.27 -11.95
CA TYR A 94 8.11 -7.26 -12.99
C TYR A 94 9.00 -6.69 -14.10
N LEU A 95 8.64 -5.51 -14.63
CA LEU A 95 9.40 -4.86 -15.71
C LEU A 95 10.80 -4.42 -15.25
N TYR A 96 10.90 -3.81 -14.07
CA TYR A 96 12.16 -3.42 -13.46
C TYR A 96 13.07 -4.64 -13.26
N ASN A 97 12.53 -5.73 -12.73
CA ASN A 97 13.30 -6.93 -12.51
C ASN A 97 13.83 -7.51 -13.83
N LYS A 98 12.97 -7.60 -14.86
CA LYS A 98 13.31 -8.14 -16.17
C LYS A 98 14.34 -7.29 -16.91
N LYS A 99 14.21 -5.96 -16.87
CA LYS A 99 15.03 -5.04 -17.68
C LYS A 99 16.32 -4.59 -16.99
N VAL A 100 16.29 -4.38 -15.67
CA VAL A 100 17.35 -3.65 -14.95
C VAL A 100 18.03 -4.54 -13.90
N LEU A 101 17.26 -5.09 -12.96
CA LEU A 101 17.84 -5.77 -11.80
C LEU A 101 18.41 -7.15 -12.14
N LYS A 102 17.68 -7.93 -12.95
CA LYS A 102 18.00 -9.30 -13.37
C LYS A 102 18.24 -10.25 -12.18
N LYS A 103 17.33 -10.23 -11.21
CA LYS A 103 17.28 -11.16 -10.06
C LYS A 103 15.98 -11.96 -10.09
N SER A 104 15.70 -12.74 -9.04
CA SER A 104 14.38 -13.32 -8.88
C SER A 104 13.37 -12.23 -8.50
N ILE A 105 12.10 -12.42 -8.88
CA ILE A 105 11.03 -11.49 -8.50
C ILE A 105 10.85 -11.43 -6.98
N LEU A 106 11.04 -12.56 -6.29
CA LEU A 106 10.95 -12.64 -4.84
C LEU A 106 12.05 -11.84 -4.16
N TRP A 107 13.26 -11.80 -4.73
CA TRP A 107 14.33 -10.97 -4.20
C TRP A 107 13.90 -9.50 -4.13
N ILE A 108 13.35 -8.94 -5.21
CA ILE A 108 12.96 -7.51 -5.19
C ILE A 108 11.76 -7.26 -4.28
N LEU A 109 10.79 -8.18 -4.28
CA LEU A 109 9.62 -8.08 -3.39
C LEU A 109 10.03 -8.06 -1.92
N ASP A 110 10.94 -8.93 -1.49
CA ASP A 110 11.45 -8.99 -0.11
C ASP A 110 12.07 -7.67 0.37
N ARG A 111 12.74 -6.94 -0.53
CA ARG A 111 13.41 -5.67 -0.15
C ARG A 111 12.41 -4.51 -0.20
N VAL A 112 11.58 -4.47 -1.24
CA VAL A 112 10.60 -3.39 -1.44
C VAL A 112 9.55 -3.38 -0.33
N VAL A 113 9.15 -4.53 0.23
CA VAL A 113 8.18 -4.56 1.34
C VAL A 113 8.64 -3.80 2.59
N ILE A 114 9.95 -3.66 2.82
CA ILE A 114 10.48 -2.87 3.94
C ILE A 114 10.14 -1.39 3.73
N ALA A 115 10.34 -0.89 2.52
CA ALA A 115 9.94 0.47 2.16
C ALA A 115 8.42 0.64 2.15
N CYS A 116 7.67 -0.34 1.64
CA CYS A 116 6.20 -0.32 1.66
C CYS A 116 5.63 -0.29 3.08
N ALA A 117 6.20 -1.05 4.03
CA ALA A 117 5.77 -1.04 5.43
C ALA A 117 5.93 0.35 6.04
N SER A 118 7.06 1.02 5.78
CA SER A 118 7.26 2.42 6.20
C SER A 118 6.24 3.36 5.54
N GLY A 119 6.03 3.22 4.23
CA GLY A 119 5.07 4.03 3.47
C GLY A 119 3.63 3.87 3.96
N ALA A 120 3.22 2.65 4.34
CA ALA A 120 1.88 2.36 4.83
C ALA A 120 1.51 3.16 6.08
N ILE A 121 2.49 3.42 6.97
CA ILE A 121 2.31 4.27 8.16
C ILE A 121 1.88 5.68 7.73
N PHE A 122 2.64 6.30 6.81
CA PHE A 122 2.38 7.65 6.35
C PHE A 122 1.10 7.78 5.52
N ILE A 123 0.73 6.73 4.78
CA ILE A 123 -0.56 6.68 4.07
C ILE A 123 -1.71 6.76 5.08
N ARG A 124 -1.65 5.98 6.17
CA ARG A 124 -2.69 5.99 7.20
C ARG A 124 -2.76 7.29 7.99
N ILE A 125 -1.60 7.89 8.30
CA ILE A 125 -1.55 9.24 8.87
C ILE A 125 -2.15 10.27 7.90
N GLY A 126 -1.89 10.12 6.59
CA GLY A 126 -2.52 10.95 5.55
C GLY A 126 -4.04 10.81 5.52
N ASN A 127 -4.56 9.57 5.58
CA ASN A 127 -6.01 9.34 5.63
C ASN A 127 -6.63 9.97 6.89
N PHE A 128 -5.94 9.92 8.03
CA PHE A 128 -6.39 10.59 9.25
C PHE A 128 -6.53 12.11 9.06
N PHE A 129 -5.50 12.78 8.51
CA PHE A 129 -5.57 14.22 8.22
C PHE A 129 -6.66 14.58 7.19
N ASN A 130 -6.92 13.68 6.24
CA ASN A 130 -7.93 13.88 5.21
C ASN A 130 -9.36 13.50 5.66
N SER A 131 -9.54 13.01 6.89
CA SER A 131 -10.84 12.47 7.36
C SER A 131 -11.38 11.33 6.49
N GLU A 132 -10.50 10.50 5.94
CA GLU A 132 -10.86 9.35 5.10
C GLU A 132 -10.81 8.04 5.89
N ILE A 133 -11.70 7.10 5.59
CA ILE A 133 -11.71 5.75 6.19
C ILE A 133 -11.90 5.80 7.72
N ILE A 134 -12.89 6.57 8.17
CA ILE A 134 -13.18 6.83 9.58
C ILE A 134 -13.66 5.58 10.34
N GLY A 135 -13.51 5.64 11.66
CA GLY A 135 -13.96 4.59 12.57
C GLY A 135 -15.44 4.62 12.91
N LYS A 136 -15.89 3.55 13.54
CA LYS A 136 -17.21 3.46 14.19
C LYS A 136 -17.31 4.48 15.33
N PRO A 137 -18.53 4.94 15.68
CA PRO A 137 -18.76 5.73 16.88
C PRO A 137 -18.12 5.03 18.09
N SER A 138 -17.42 5.80 18.92
CA SER A 138 -16.83 5.26 20.13
C SER A 138 -17.84 5.25 21.27
N GLU A 139 -17.56 4.45 22.28
CA GLU A 139 -18.23 4.55 23.57
C GLU A 139 -18.05 5.93 24.19
N GLU A 140 -19.00 6.33 25.02
CA GLU A 140 -18.97 7.61 25.72
C GLU A 140 -17.76 7.67 26.66
N GLY A 141 -17.01 8.78 26.60
CA GLY A 141 -15.84 8.99 27.47
C GLY A 141 -14.53 8.35 27.00
N LEU A 142 -14.46 7.73 25.82
CA LEU A 142 -13.19 7.24 25.26
C LEU A 142 -12.18 8.41 25.10
N PRO A 143 -11.06 8.45 25.84
CA PRO A 143 -10.26 9.67 25.98
C PRO A 143 -9.42 10.00 24.74
N TRP A 144 -9.27 9.07 23.80
CA TRP A 144 -8.61 9.28 22.50
C TRP A 144 -9.57 9.19 21.32
N ALA A 145 -10.88 9.31 21.56
CA ALA A 145 -11.85 9.46 20.48
C ALA A 145 -11.58 10.75 19.70
N VAL A 146 -11.79 10.70 18.39
CA VAL A 146 -11.58 11.84 17.49
C VAL A 146 -12.88 12.21 16.82
N VAL A 147 -13.20 13.51 16.83
CA VAL A 147 -14.32 14.08 16.08
C VAL A 147 -13.80 14.59 14.74
N PHE A 148 -14.24 13.95 13.66
CA PHE A 148 -13.90 14.35 12.30
C PHE A 148 -14.90 15.41 11.82
N LYS A 149 -14.66 16.69 12.19
CA LYS A 149 -15.57 17.83 11.96
C LYS A 149 -16.05 18.00 10.51
N ASN A 150 -15.27 17.55 9.53
CA ASN A 150 -15.64 17.61 8.12
C ASN A 150 -16.70 16.57 7.70
N ILE A 151 -17.01 15.61 8.58
CA ILE A 151 -17.99 14.55 8.37
C ILE A 151 -19.18 14.74 9.30
N ASP A 152 -18.94 14.72 10.62
CA ASP A 152 -19.96 14.87 11.65
C ASP A 152 -19.33 15.30 13.00
N ASN A 153 -20.18 15.52 14.00
CA ASN A 153 -19.77 15.84 15.37
C ASN A 153 -19.75 14.60 16.29
N ILE A 154 -19.62 13.39 15.73
CA ILE A 154 -19.67 12.15 16.50
C ILE A 154 -18.23 11.74 16.90
N PRO A 155 -17.95 11.51 18.19
CA PRO A 155 -16.68 10.92 18.62
C PRO A 155 -16.53 9.49 18.08
N ARG A 156 -15.39 9.21 17.42
CA ARG A 156 -15.14 7.93 16.74
C ARG A 156 -13.78 7.37 17.11
N HIS A 157 -13.61 6.05 16.96
CA HIS A 157 -12.30 5.43 17.03
C HIS A 157 -11.42 5.93 15.86
N PRO A 158 -10.21 6.45 16.09
CA PRO A 158 -9.29 6.82 15.02
C PRO A 158 -8.62 5.56 14.41
N GLY A 159 -9.39 4.72 13.73
CA GLY A 159 -8.94 3.45 13.16
C GLY A 159 -7.72 3.59 12.24
N GLN A 160 -7.56 4.72 11.56
CA GLN A 160 -6.38 5.01 10.75
C GLN A 160 -5.10 5.09 11.60
N LEU A 161 -5.18 5.67 12.80
CA LEU A 161 -4.04 5.74 13.72
C LEU A 161 -3.73 4.37 14.33
N TYR A 162 -4.75 3.54 14.58
CA TYR A 162 -4.55 2.16 15.01
C TYR A 162 -3.82 1.33 13.92
N GLU A 163 -4.22 1.46 12.64
CA GLU A 163 -3.50 0.82 11.52
C GLU A 163 -2.07 1.37 11.41
N ALA A 164 -1.88 2.69 11.48
CA ALA A 164 -0.56 3.31 11.41
C ALA A 164 0.38 2.80 12.53
N PHE A 165 -0.13 2.68 13.75
CA PHE A 165 0.60 2.16 14.89
C PHE A 165 0.96 0.68 14.71
N GLY A 166 0.03 -0.16 14.26
CA GLY A 166 0.33 -1.56 13.94
C GLY A 166 1.39 -1.67 12.83
N TYR A 167 1.29 -0.85 11.78
CA TYR A 167 2.25 -0.84 10.66
C TYR A 167 3.64 -0.37 11.07
N LEU A 168 3.77 0.45 12.11
CA LEU A 168 5.07 0.78 12.71
C LEU A 168 5.77 -0.49 13.20
N PHE A 169 5.08 -1.36 13.92
CA PHE A 169 5.66 -2.64 14.36
C PHE A 169 5.96 -3.56 13.18
N VAL A 170 5.09 -3.61 12.17
CA VAL A 170 5.37 -4.38 10.94
C VAL A 170 6.68 -3.90 10.31
N PHE A 171 6.85 -2.59 10.14
CA PHE A 171 8.08 -2.02 9.61
C PHE A 171 9.30 -2.37 10.47
N LEU A 172 9.23 -2.16 11.79
CA LEU A 172 10.32 -2.45 12.70
C LEU A 172 10.72 -3.93 12.69
N ILE A 173 9.74 -4.84 12.67
CA ILE A 173 9.98 -6.29 12.63
C ILE A 173 10.65 -6.68 11.31
N VAL A 174 10.08 -6.31 10.16
CA VAL A 174 10.65 -6.70 8.85
C VAL A 174 12.03 -6.06 8.65
N TYR A 175 12.22 -4.80 9.07
CA TYR A 175 13.51 -4.14 9.06
C TYR A 175 14.53 -4.86 9.96
N PHE A 176 14.15 -5.22 11.18
CA PHE A 176 15.01 -5.95 12.11
C PHE A 176 15.41 -7.32 11.54
N ILE A 177 14.45 -8.08 11.01
CA ILE A 177 14.72 -9.41 10.41
C ILE A 177 15.70 -9.29 9.24
N TYR A 178 15.54 -8.28 8.37
CA TYR A 178 16.48 -8.05 7.27
C TYR A 178 17.91 -7.79 7.76
N TRP A 179 18.09 -6.92 8.75
CA TRP A 179 19.44 -6.49 9.18
C TRP A 179 20.11 -7.41 10.21
N LYS A 180 19.34 -8.12 11.03
CA LYS A 180 19.87 -8.85 12.20
C LYS A 180 19.78 -10.36 12.06
N THR A 181 19.11 -10.89 11.04
CA THR A 181 18.92 -12.33 10.91
C THR A 181 19.32 -12.83 9.53
N LYS A 182 19.72 -14.11 9.46
CA LYS A 182 19.97 -14.80 8.19
C LYS A 182 18.68 -15.04 7.38
N LYS A 183 17.49 -14.83 7.97
CA LYS A 183 16.22 -15.02 7.24
C LYS A 183 16.01 -13.97 6.15
N GLY A 184 16.69 -12.83 6.20
CA GLY A 184 16.68 -11.85 5.12
C GLY A 184 17.30 -12.34 3.80
N THR A 185 18.08 -13.42 3.82
CA THR A 185 18.64 -14.05 2.61
C THR A 185 17.72 -15.11 2.01
N GLN A 186 16.68 -15.55 2.74
CA GLN A 186 15.70 -16.50 2.23
C GLN A 186 14.69 -15.76 1.36
N GLU A 187 14.76 -16.00 0.04
CA GLU A 187 13.85 -15.36 -0.92
C GLU A 187 12.38 -15.73 -0.63
N GLY A 188 11.53 -14.70 -0.58
CA GLY A 188 10.11 -14.79 -0.27
C GLY A 188 9.78 -14.65 1.21
N TYR A 189 10.74 -14.79 2.12
CA TYR A 189 10.45 -14.79 3.56
C TYR A 189 9.97 -13.42 4.06
N LEU A 190 10.65 -12.33 3.67
CA LEU A 190 10.29 -10.98 4.11
C LEU A 190 8.98 -10.52 3.49
N PHE A 191 8.75 -10.85 2.21
CA PHE A 191 7.48 -10.62 1.54
C PHE A 191 6.34 -11.36 2.25
N GLY A 192 6.53 -12.63 2.57
CA GLY A 192 5.52 -13.43 3.27
C GLY A 192 5.24 -12.92 4.69
N LEU A 193 6.30 -12.57 5.43
CA LEU A 193 6.19 -11.98 6.77
C LEU A 193 5.47 -10.63 6.75
N PHE A 194 5.78 -9.78 5.77
CA PHE A 194 5.09 -8.52 5.58
C PHE A 194 3.58 -8.73 5.34
N LEU A 195 3.21 -9.63 4.42
CA LEU A 195 1.80 -9.93 4.14
C LEU A 195 1.09 -10.45 5.38
N LEU A 196 1.69 -11.41 6.08
CA LEU A 196 1.15 -11.98 7.31
C LEU A 196 0.87 -10.85 8.33
N LEU A 197 1.90 -10.09 8.72
CA LEU A 197 1.79 -9.10 9.78
C LEU A 197 0.86 -7.93 9.41
N LEU A 198 0.98 -7.39 8.18
CA LEU A 198 0.15 -6.27 7.73
C LEU A 198 -1.34 -6.65 7.71
N MET A 199 -1.65 -7.87 7.25
CA MET A 199 -3.02 -8.36 7.15
C MET A 199 -3.57 -8.77 8.51
N THR A 200 -2.74 -9.28 9.42
CA THR A 200 -3.14 -9.50 10.81
C THR A 200 -3.52 -8.18 11.49
N VAL A 201 -2.70 -7.13 11.36
CA VAL A 201 -3.06 -5.78 11.87
C VAL A 201 -4.39 -5.32 11.26
N ARG A 202 -4.57 -5.51 9.95
CA ARG A 202 -5.81 -5.15 9.26
C ARG A 202 -7.02 -5.87 9.85
N VAL A 203 -6.96 -7.19 10.04
CA VAL A 203 -8.08 -7.97 10.62
C VAL A 203 -8.50 -7.43 11.99
N PHE A 204 -7.53 -7.09 12.84
CA PHE A 204 -7.81 -6.52 14.16
C PHE A 204 -8.35 -5.10 14.09
N VAL A 205 -7.81 -4.22 13.25
CA VAL A 205 -8.24 -2.81 13.25
C VAL A 205 -9.56 -2.61 12.50
N GLU A 206 -9.86 -3.46 11.52
CA GLU A 206 -11.07 -3.36 10.70
C GLU A 206 -12.37 -3.47 11.53
N GLN A 207 -12.34 -4.12 12.70
CA GLN A 207 -13.50 -4.17 13.61
C GLN A 207 -13.94 -2.78 14.13
N PHE A 208 -13.00 -1.83 14.18
CA PHE A 208 -13.22 -0.44 14.63
C PHE A 208 -13.57 0.50 13.49
N LYS A 209 -13.64 0.02 12.24
CA LYS A 209 -13.84 0.84 11.03
C LYS A 209 -15.23 0.67 10.45
N ILE A 210 -15.72 1.73 9.81
CA ILE A 210 -16.97 1.67 9.03
C ILE A 210 -16.68 1.01 7.69
N ALA A 211 -17.62 0.21 7.19
CA ALA A 211 -17.52 -0.37 5.86
C ALA A 211 -17.46 0.75 4.81
N GLN A 212 -16.54 0.64 3.86
CA GLN A 212 -16.37 1.66 2.80
C GLN A 212 -17.46 1.61 1.72
N VAL A 213 -18.27 0.56 1.72
CA VAL A 213 -19.36 0.37 0.75
C VAL A 213 -20.57 -0.11 1.54
N ASP A 214 -21.65 0.68 1.48
CA ASP A 214 -22.94 0.37 2.11
C ASP A 214 -23.45 -0.99 1.64
N GLY A 215 -23.96 -1.81 2.57
CA GLY A 215 -24.44 -3.17 2.29
C GLY A 215 -23.37 -4.27 2.23
N ARG A 216 -22.10 -3.97 2.59
CA ARG A 216 -21.03 -4.98 2.79
C ARG A 216 -20.50 -5.05 4.21
N GLU A 217 -21.31 -4.63 5.17
CA GLU A 217 -20.96 -4.63 6.59
C GLU A 217 -20.69 -6.07 7.06
N ASP A 218 -21.53 -7.01 6.62
CA ASP A 218 -21.40 -8.46 6.85
C ASP A 218 -21.41 -9.21 5.51
N TRP A 219 -20.26 -9.27 4.83
CA TRP A 219 -20.21 -9.78 3.46
C TRP A 219 -20.30 -11.32 3.44
N ILE A 220 -19.60 -12.00 4.34
CA ILE A 220 -19.59 -13.47 4.48
C ILE A 220 -19.30 -13.85 5.94
N LEU A 221 -20.13 -14.72 6.54
CA LEU A 221 -19.90 -15.33 7.88
C LEU A 221 -19.72 -14.32 9.04
N GLY A 222 -20.31 -13.12 8.96
CA GLY A 222 -20.14 -12.06 9.98
C GLY A 222 -18.78 -11.36 9.94
N PHE A 223 -18.00 -11.56 8.88
CA PHE A 223 -16.76 -10.83 8.62
C PHE A 223 -16.98 -9.67 7.64
N ASN A 224 -16.34 -8.55 7.92
CA ASN A 224 -16.27 -7.40 7.02
C ASN A 224 -15.43 -7.76 5.76
N THR A 225 -15.77 -7.16 4.62
CA THR A 225 -14.98 -7.15 3.37
C THR A 225 -13.46 -7.12 3.58
N GLY A 226 -12.94 -6.21 4.40
CA GLY A 226 -11.52 -6.06 4.69
C GLY A 226 -10.90 -7.26 5.42
N GLN A 227 -11.67 -7.97 6.25
CA GLN A 227 -11.21 -9.18 6.93
C GLN A 227 -11.18 -10.37 5.98
N ILE A 228 -12.23 -10.55 5.16
CA ILE A 228 -12.30 -11.63 4.17
C ILE A 228 -11.16 -11.49 3.16
N LEU A 229 -10.92 -10.28 2.65
CA LEU A 229 -9.82 -10.03 1.71
C LEU A 229 -8.45 -10.24 2.35
N SER A 230 -8.32 -10.13 3.67
CA SER A 230 -7.04 -10.34 4.38
C SER A 230 -6.64 -11.82 4.45
N ILE A 231 -7.62 -12.73 4.52
CA ILE A 231 -7.37 -14.17 4.72
C ILE A 231 -6.50 -14.78 3.60
N PRO A 232 -6.81 -14.58 2.29
CA PRO A 232 -5.97 -15.08 1.21
C PRO A 232 -4.52 -14.57 1.29
N PHE A 233 -4.31 -13.30 1.64
CA PHE A 233 -2.97 -12.74 1.77
C PHE A 233 -2.21 -13.29 2.97
N ILE A 234 -2.90 -13.58 4.09
CA ILE A 234 -2.32 -14.28 5.23
C ILE A 234 -1.84 -15.68 4.80
N LEU A 235 -2.67 -16.43 4.08
CA LEU A 235 -2.31 -17.78 3.59
C LEU A 235 -1.12 -17.73 2.63
N ILE A 236 -1.10 -16.77 1.70
CA ILE A 236 0.05 -16.53 0.81
C ILE A 236 1.30 -16.20 1.63
N GLY A 237 1.16 -15.38 2.68
CA GLY A 237 2.26 -15.04 3.58
C GLY A 237 2.86 -16.26 4.27
N VAL A 238 2.01 -17.10 4.87
CA VAL A 238 2.41 -18.38 5.49
C VAL A 238 3.07 -19.31 4.48
N TYR A 239 2.52 -19.41 3.26
CA TYR A 239 3.09 -20.21 2.18
C TYR A 239 4.53 -19.82 1.88
N PHE A 240 4.80 -18.53 1.66
CA PHE A 240 6.14 -18.05 1.34
C PHE A 240 7.12 -18.17 2.51
N MET A 241 6.65 -18.07 3.75
CA MET A 241 7.52 -18.19 4.93
C MET A 241 7.98 -19.62 5.21
N PHE A 242 7.08 -20.61 5.08
CA PHE A 242 7.33 -21.97 5.57
C PHE A 242 7.45 -23.03 4.47
N PHE A 243 6.72 -22.86 3.37
CA PHE A 243 6.60 -23.90 2.33
C PHE A 243 7.43 -23.59 1.09
N HIS A 244 7.73 -22.31 0.84
CA HIS A 244 8.57 -21.92 -0.28
C HIS A 244 10.04 -22.29 -0.03
N LYS A 245 10.47 -23.40 -0.65
CA LYS A 245 11.89 -23.75 -0.79
C LYS A 245 12.36 -23.33 -2.17
N ARG A 246 13.42 -22.52 -2.22
CA ARG A 246 14.09 -22.16 -3.48
C ARG A 246 14.51 -23.45 -4.18
N LYS A 247 14.12 -23.63 -5.45
CA LYS A 247 14.80 -24.60 -6.30
C LYS A 247 16.23 -24.11 -6.43
N THR A 248 17.17 -24.79 -5.79
CA THR A 248 18.60 -24.66 -6.08
C THR A 248 18.78 -25.00 -7.54
N SER A 249 18.98 -23.97 -8.37
CA SER A 249 19.51 -24.11 -9.72
C SER A 249 20.99 -23.84 -9.70
#